data_AF-A0A7C2KQW1-F1
#
_entry.id   AF-A0A7C2KQW1-F1
#
_cell.length_a   1.000
_cell.length_b   1.000
_cell.length_c   1.000
_cell.angle_alpha   90.00
_cell.angle_beta   90.00
_cell.angle_gamma   90.00
#
_symmetry.space_group_name_H-M   'P 1'
#
loop_
_entity.id
_entity.type
_entity.pdbx_description
1 polymer ?
#
loop_
_entity_poly.entity_id
_entity_poly.type
_entity_poly.pdbx_seq_one_letter_code
_entity_poly.pdbx_strand_id
1 'polypeptide(L)'
;MENDNKIKHYRLDLDYHEYDLMLNMLNQLKLQKCDFESDGRFEDRKPVAHKFFKKVQNIKQIEHGKKQTATRQANRSKIIESKKKINNAINLLRLECREITPYNVAQTAGISYNTAKKYLPDII
;
A
#
# COMPACT_ATOMS: atom_id res chain seq x y z
N MET A 1 36.78 16.68 -3.25
CA MET A 1 35.31 16.53 -3.23
C MET A 1 35.02 15.04 -3.14
N GLU A 2 34.87 14.50 -1.93
CA GLU A 2 34.55 13.09 -1.72
C GLU A 2 33.08 12.85 -2.03
N ASN A 3 32.81 12.08 -3.08
CA ASN A 3 31.48 11.57 -3.39
C ASN A 3 31.14 10.47 -2.39
N ASP A 4 30.52 10.88 -1.29
CA ASP A 4 29.95 10.02 -0.27
C ASP A 4 28.77 9.24 -0.87
N ASN A 5 29.09 8.14 -1.56
CA ASN A 5 28.16 7.33 -2.35
C ASN A 5 27.31 6.46 -1.40
N LYS A 6 26.44 7.10 -0.60
CA LYS A 6 25.53 6.42 0.33
C LYS A 6 24.64 5.46 -0.45
N ILE A 7 24.75 4.17 -0.13
CA ILE A 7 23.92 3.11 -0.69
C ILE A 7 22.45 3.42 -0.37
N LYS A 8 21.67 3.76 -1.40
CA LYS A 8 20.22 3.93 -1.28
C LYS A 8 19.54 2.57 -1.42
N HIS A 9 18.67 2.23 -0.47
CA HIS A 9 17.84 1.03 -0.53
C HIS A 9 16.46 1.38 -1.08
N TYR A 10 16.02 0.61 -2.08
CA TYR A 10 14.67 0.72 -2.65
C TYR A 10 13.81 -0.45 -2.17
N ARG A 11 12.54 -0.16 -1.86
CA ARG A 11 11.53 -1.14 -1.44
C ARG A 11 10.43 -1.16 -2.49
N LEU A 12 10.01 -2.36 -2.87
CA LEU A 12 8.87 -2.60 -3.75
C LEU A 12 7.76 -3.21 -2.89
N ASP A 13 6.62 -2.52 -2.78
CA ASP A 13 5.44 -3.03 -2.11
C ASP A 13 4.51 -3.63 -3.16
N LEU A 14 4.22 -4.92 -3.04
CA LEU A 14 3.37 -5.68 -3.95
C LEU A 14 2.17 -6.22 -3.17
N ASP A 15 1.00 -6.26 -3.81
CA ASP A 15 -0.11 -7.06 -3.34
C ASP A 15 0.13 -8.57 -3.57
N TYR A 16 -0.78 -9.41 -3.08
CA TYR A 16 -0.63 -10.87 -3.20
C TYR A 16 -0.63 -11.34 -4.66
N HIS A 17 -1.49 -10.76 -5.51
CA HIS A 17 -1.62 -11.15 -6.90
C HIS A 17 -0.44 -10.65 -7.74
N GLU A 18 0.03 -9.44 -7.47
CA GLU A 18 1.25 -8.87 -8.06
C GLU A 18 2.49 -9.69 -7.67
N TYR A 19 2.58 -10.12 -6.42
CA TYR A 19 3.65 -11.00 -5.94
C TYR A 19 3.61 -12.37 -6.63
N ASP A 20 2.42 -12.98 -6.72
CA ASP A 20 2.24 -14.29 -7.38
C ASP A 20 2.59 -14.21 -8.88
N LEU A 21 2.12 -13.16 -9.56
CA LEU A 21 2.46 -12.90 -10.96
C LEU A 21 3.98 -12.74 -11.14
N MET A 22 4.62 -11.92 -10.31
CA MET A 22 6.07 -11.73 -10.34
C MET A 22 6.81 -13.06 -10.11
N LEU A 23 6.38 -13.86 -9.16
CA LEU A 23 6.98 -15.16 -8.87
C LEU A 23 6.83 -16.12 -10.06
N ASN A 24 5.66 -16.15 -10.68
CA ASN A 24 5.39 -16.94 -11.88
C ASN A 24 6.26 -16.49 -13.06
N MET A 25 6.40 -15.18 -13.30
CA MET A 25 7.29 -14.63 -14.33
C MET A 25 8.76 -15.01 -14.07
N LEU A 26 9.23 -14.86 -12.83
CA LEU A 26 10.60 -15.23 -12.46
C LEU A 26 10.88 -16.72 -12.66
N ASN A 27 9.92 -17.58 -12.31
CA ASN A 27 10.01 -19.03 -12.50
C ASN A 27 9.98 -19.42 -13.98
N GLN A 28 9.15 -18.77 -14.79
CA GLN A 28 9.08 -18.98 -16.24
C GLN A 28 10.38 -18.58 -16.95
N LEU A 29 11.00 -17.48 -16.53
CA LEU A 29 12.27 -17.01 -17.08
C LEU A 29 13.43 -17.98 -16.80
N LYS A 30 13.28 -18.93 -15.87
CA LYS A 30 14.30 -19.93 -15.48
C LYS A 30 15.70 -19.33 -15.36
N LEU A 31 15.80 -18.11 -14.83
CA LEU A 31 17.03 -17.32 -14.82
C LEU A 31 18.21 -18.16 -14.31
N GLN A 32 19.13 -18.46 -15.21
CA GLN A 32 20.40 -19.12 -14.91
C GLN A 32 21.48 -18.07 -14.68
N LYS A 33 22.57 -18.48 -14.03
CA LYS A 33 23.72 -17.59 -13.79
C LYS A 33 24.30 -17.04 -15.09
N CYS A 34 24.20 -17.80 -16.19
CA CYS A 34 24.70 -17.46 -17.52
C CYS A 34 23.77 -16.52 -18.31
N ASP A 35 22.49 -16.38 -17.97
CA ASP A 35 21.56 -15.46 -18.68
C ASP A 35 21.92 -13.98 -18.50
N PHE A 36 22.82 -13.70 -17.57
CA PHE A 36 23.33 -12.35 -17.34
C PHE A 36 24.63 -12.06 -18.10
N GLU A 37 25.18 -13.02 -18.84
CA GLU A 37 26.46 -12.89 -19.56
C GLU A 37 26.31 -12.30 -20.98
N SER A 38 25.09 -12.04 -21.44
CA SER A 38 24.79 -11.77 -22.86
C SER A 38 24.69 -10.29 -23.28
N ASP A 39 24.79 -9.32 -22.37
CA ASP A 39 24.46 -7.90 -22.69
C ASP A 39 25.68 -6.95 -22.78
N GLY A 40 26.91 -7.46 -22.71
CA GLY A 40 28.14 -6.64 -22.87
C GLY A 40 28.41 -5.59 -21.78
N ARG A 41 27.48 -5.36 -20.83
CA ARG A 41 27.62 -4.43 -19.68
C ARG A 41 27.99 -5.13 -18.37
N PHE A 42 28.31 -6.42 -18.43
CA PHE A 42 28.30 -7.31 -17.27
C PHE A 42 29.65 -7.47 -16.58
N GLU A 43 30.76 -7.27 -17.30
CA GLU A 43 32.11 -7.48 -16.73
C GLU A 43 32.39 -6.60 -15.51
N ASP A 44 31.89 -5.36 -15.50
CA ASP A 44 32.05 -4.42 -14.39
C ASP A 44 31.09 -4.67 -13.20
N ARG A 45 30.06 -5.52 -13.37
CA ARG A 45 28.95 -5.70 -12.40
C ARG A 45 28.74 -7.12 -11.89
N LYS A 46 29.61 -8.07 -12.26
CA LYS A 46 29.61 -9.47 -11.78
C LYS A 46 29.23 -9.66 -10.28
N PRO A 47 29.82 -8.93 -9.31
CA PRO A 47 29.47 -9.10 -7.89
C PRO A 47 28.08 -8.55 -7.53
N VAL A 48 27.62 -7.49 -8.19
CA VAL A 48 26.29 -6.89 -7.96
C VAL A 48 25.19 -7.82 -8.46
N ALA A 49 25.41 -8.43 -9.62
CA ALA A 49 24.46 -9.36 -10.22
C ALA A 49 24.30 -10.64 -9.39
N HIS A 50 25.38 -11.21 -8.86
CA HIS A 50 25.30 -12.37 -7.97
C HIS A 50 24.51 -12.06 -6.68
N LYS A 51 24.76 -10.89 -6.07
CA LYS A 51 24.03 -10.44 -4.87
C LYS A 51 22.56 -10.15 -5.17
N PHE A 52 22.25 -9.59 -6.34
CA PHE A 52 20.88 -9.36 -6.80
C PHE A 52 20.14 -10.69 -7.03
N PHE A 53 20.76 -11.62 -7.76
CA PHE A 53 20.20 -12.95 -8.03
C PHE A 53 19.83 -13.69 -6.75
N LYS A 54 20.73 -13.69 -5.75
CA LYS A 54 20.45 -14.30 -4.45
C LYS A 54 19.24 -13.67 -3.74
N LYS A 55 18.99 -12.36 -3.91
CA LYS A 55 17.81 -11.69 -3.36
C LYS A 55 16.54 -12.05 -4.12
N VAL A 56 16.61 -12.11 -5.45
CA VAL A 56 15.46 -12.49 -6.31
C VAL A 56 15.06 -13.95 -6.10
N GLN A 57 16.00 -14.85 -5.85
CA GLN A 57 15.68 -16.24 -5.52
C GLN A 57 15.13 -16.42 -4.10
N ASN A 58 15.40 -15.48 -3.19
CA ASN A 58 15.01 -15.56 -1.78
C ASN A 58 14.18 -14.33 -1.39
N ILE A 59 13.09 -14.09 -2.13
CA ILE A 59 12.17 -13.01 -1.79
C ILE A 59 11.52 -13.36 -0.46
N LYS A 60 11.90 -12.63 0.59
CA LYS A 60 11.31 -12.82 1.90
C LYS A 60 9.98 -12.09 1.95
N GLN A 61 8.91 -12.84 2.18
CA GLN A 61 7.66 -12.24 2.62
C GLN A 61 7.90 -11.57 3.97
N ILE A 62 7.69 -10.26 4.04
CA ILE A 62 7.80 -9.53 5.30
C ILE A 62 6.49 -9.76 6.05
N GLU A 63 6.54 -10.61 7.08
CA GLU A 63 5.40 -10.78 7.98
C GLU A 63 5.22 -9.51 8.83
N HIS A 64 4.07 -8.85 8.68
CA HIS A 64 3.69 -7.80 9.61
C HIS A 64 3.37 -8.43 10.98
N GLY A 65 4.11 -8.03 12.01
CA GLY A 65 3.91 -8.58 13.36
C GLY A 65 2.47 -8.37 13.87
N LYS A 66 2.01 -9.26 14.76
CA LYS A 66 0.64 -9.30 15.32
C LYS A 66 0.13 -7.93 15.82
N LYS A 67 1.02 -7.09 16.35
CA LYS A 67 0.68 -5.72 16.79
C LYS A 67 0.26 -4.82 15.61
N GLN A 68 1.01 -4.85 14.51
CA GLN A 68 0.73 -4.01 13.34
C GLN A 68 -0.58 -4.43 12.66
N THR A 69 -0.85 -5.74 12.57
CA THR A 69 -2.10 -6.24 11.99
C THR A 69 -3.31 -5.87 12.85
N ALA A 70 -3.21 -6.01 14.18
CA ALA A 70 -4.24 -5.59 15.11
C ALA A 70 -4.54 -4.07 15.02
N THR A 71 -3.51 -3.22 14.96
CA THR A 71 -3.68 -1.77 14.79
C THR A 71 -4.35 -1.43 13.46
N ARG A 72 -3.95 -2.09 12.36
CA ARG A 72 -4.60 -1.91 11.05
C ARG A 72 -6.08 -2.30 11.11
N GLN A 73 -6.41 -3.42 11.75
CA GLN A 73 -7.78 -3.88 11.90
C GLN A 73 -8.62 -2.91 12.73
N ALA A 74 -8.10 -2.44 13.88
CA ALA A 74 -8.78 -1.46 14.72
C ALA A 74 -9.05 -0.14 13.96
N ASN A 75 -8.07 0.33 13.18
CA ASN A 75 -8.24 1.52 12.35
C ASN A 75 -9.30 1.31 11.25
N ARG A 76 -9.30 0.14 10.59
CA ARG A 76 -10.35 -0.22 9.63
C ARG A 76 -11.74 -0.21 10.27
N SER A 77 -11.90 -0.80 11.45
CA SER A 77 -13.18 -0.78 12.17
C SER A 77 -13.65 0.64 12.48
N LYS A 78 -12.76 1.53 12.95
CA LYS A 78 -13.08 2.94 13.20
C LYS A 78 -13.51 3.69 11.94
N ILE A 79 -12.86 3.41 10.80
CA ILE A 79 -13.23 4.00 9.51
C ILE A 79 -14.64 3.53 9.10
N ILE A 80 -14.91 2.23 9.20
CA ILE A 80 -16.23 1.65 8.88
C ILE A 80 -17.33 2.28 9.74
N GLU A 81 -17.09 2.39 11.05
CA GLU A 81 -18.04 3.01 11.96
C GLU A 81 -18.30 4.49 11.61
N SER A 82 -17.25 5.23 11.28
CA SER A 82 -17.36 6.64 10.86
C SER A 82 -18.18 6.78 9.57
N LYS A 83 -17.92 5.93 8.57
CA LYS A 83 -18.70 5.90 7.31
C LYS A 83 -20.17 5.55 7.57
N LYS A 84 -20.45 4.64 8.51
CA LYS A 84 -21.82 4.28 8.91
C LYS A 84 -22.55 5.46 9.56
N LYS A 85 -21.90 6.20 10.47
CA LYS A 85 -22.46 7.41 11.08
C LYS A 85 -22.74 8.49 10.05
N ILE A 86 -21.83 8.69 9.09
CA ILE A 86 -22.02 9.64 7.98
C ILE A 86 -23.23 9.25 7.12
N ASN A 87 -23.35 7.98 6.72
CA ASN A 87 -24.52 7.49 5.97
C ASN A 87 -25.83 7.76 6.70
N ASN A 88 -25.89 7.47 8.00
CA ASN A 88 -27.08 7.73 8.81
C ASN A 88 -27.41 9.23 8.86
N ALA A 89 -26.40 10.09 9.03
CA ALA A 89 -26.59 11.54 9.03
C ALA A 89 -27.07 12.07 7.68
N ILE A 90 -26.54 11.57 6.57
CA ILE A 90 -27.03 11.93 5.22
C ILE A 90 -28.50 11.55 5.08
N ASN A 91 -28.89 10.35 5.51
CA ASN A 91 -30.28 9.90 5.43
C ASN A 91 -31.20 10.81 6.25
N LEU A 92 -30.80 11.19 7.46
CA LEU A 92 -31.56 12.13 8.29
C LEU A 92 -31.68 13.51 7.63
N LEU A 93 -30.58 14.06 7.10
CA LEU A 93 -30.59 15.36 6.41
C LEU A 93 -31.48 15.32 5.17
N ARG A 94 -31.48 14.22 4.41
CA ARG A 94 -32.39 14.02 3.27
C ARG A 94 -33.85 13.98 3.70
N LEU A 95 -34.16 13.27 4.78
CA LEU A 95 -35.51 13.21 5.34
C LEU A 95 -36.00 14.59 5.81
N GLU A 96 -35.10 15.40 6.37
CA GLU A 96 -35.38 16.78 6.81
C GLU A 96 -35.33 17.81 5.67
N CYS A 97 -35.07 17.38 4.41
CA CYS A 97 -34.86 18.25 3.26
C CYS A 97 -33.79 19.35 3.49
N ARG A 98 -32.75 19.03 4.28
CA ARG A 98 -31.62 19.92 4.58
C ARG A 98 -30.44 19.65 3.66
N GLU A 99 -29.62 20.67 3.47
CA GLU A 99 -28.41 20.55 2.65
C GLU A 99 -27.40 19.56 3.23
N ILE A 100 -26.85 18.71 2.37
CA ILE A 100 -25.81 17.75 2.74
C ILE A 100 -24.45 18.40 2.57
N THR A 101 -23.98 19.08 3.62
CA THR A 101 -22.64 19.66 3.69
C THR A 101 -21.78 18.91 4.71
N PRO A 102 -20.43 18.92 4.61
CA PRO A 102 -19.57 18.33 5.62
C PRO A 102 -19.83 18.85 7.04
N TYR A 103 -20.25 20.11 7.16
CA TYR A 103 -20.62 20.72 8.43
C TYR A 103 -21.92 20.11 8.99
N ASN A 104 -22.99 20.09 8.19
CA ASN A 104 -24.28 19.54 8.63
C ASN A 104 -24.15 18.05 8.96
N VAL A 105 -23.44 17.30 8.13
CA VAL A 105 -23.16 15.87 8.39
C VAL A 105 -22.38 15.67 9.67
N ALA A 106 -21.35 16.49 9.95
CA ALA A 106 -20.56 16.39 11.17
C ALA A 106 -21.42 16.61 12.42
N GLN A 107 -22.28 17.63 12.39
CA GLN A 107 -23.22 17.94 13.48
C GLN A 107 -24.23 16.81 13.69
N THR A 108 -24.88 16.35 12.63
CA THR A 108 -25.89 15.28 12.71
C THR A 108 -25.29 13.92 13.10
N ALA A 109 -24.07 13.60 12.66
CA ALA A 109 -23.39 12.34 12.96
C ALA A 109 -22.63 12.35 14.31
N GLY A 110 -22.45 13.50 14.94
CA GLY A 110 -21.63 13.64 16.15
C GLY A 110 -20.15 13.31 15.92
N ILE A 111 -19.59 13.68 14.76
CA ILE A 111 -18.18 13.43 14.39
C ILE A 111 -17.45 14.74 14.11
N SER A 112 -16.10 14.69 14.07
CA SER A 112 -15.33 15.88 13.71
C SER A 112 -15.54 16.27 12.25
N TYR A 113 -15.54 17.58 11.99
CA TYR A 113 -15.65 18.16 10.65
C TYR A 113 -14.63 17.54 9.68
N ASN A 114 -13.38 17.34 10.11
CA ASN A 114 -12.34 16.73 9.27
C ASN A 114 -12.67 15.30 8.85
N THR A 115 -13.30 14.52 9.75
CA THR A 115 -13.74 13.15 9.45
C THR A 115 -14.87 13.17 8.42
N ALA A 116 -15.85 14.05 8.61
CA ALA A 116 -16.93 14.24 7.65
C ALA A 116 -16.38 14.68 6.28
N LYS A 117 -15.56 15.75 6.24
CA LYS A 117 -14.93 16.26 5.02
C LYS A 117 -14.12 15.20 4.29
N LYS A 118 -13.43 14.33 5.01
CA LYS A 118 -12.60 13.27 4.43
C LYS A 118 -13.43 12.17 3.77
N TYR A 119 -14.51 11.72 4.40
CA TYR A 119 -15.23 10.51 3.95
C TYR A 119 -16.57 10.81 3.26
N LEU A 120 -17.08 12.04 3.32
CA LEU A 120 -18.30 12.42 2.64
C LEU A 120 -18.25 12.21 1.11
N PRO A 121 -17.15 12.58 0.40
CA PRO A 121 -17.05 12.37 -1.04
C PRO A 121 -17.05 10.88 -1.45
N ASP A 122 -16.67 9.97 -0.54
CA ASP A 122 -16.69 8.53 -0.81
C ASP A 122 -18.13 7.95 -0.75
N ILE A 123 -19.09 8.70 -0.23
CA ILE A 123 -20.41 8.20 0.16
C ILE A 123 -21.55 8.80 -0.69
N ILE A 124 -21.42 10.06 -1.12
CA ILE A 124 -22.44 10.75 -1.92
C ILE A 124 -22.27 10.43 -3.41
#